data_AF-A0AB74EUM7-F1
#
_entry.id   AF-A0AB74EUM7-F1
#
_cell.length_a   1.000
_cell.length_b   1.000
_cell.length_c   1.000
_cell.angle_alpha   90.00
_cell.angle_beta   90.00
_cell.angle_gamma   90.00
#
_symmetry.space_group_name_H-M   'P 1'
#
loop_
_entity.id
_entity.type
_entity.pdbx_description
1 polymer ?
#
loop_
_entity_poly.entity_id
_entity_poly.type
_entity_poly.pdbx_seq_one_letter_code
_entity_poly.pdbx_strand_id
1 'polypeptide(L)'
;MWKIIKEDSDDLGFAIKCLFSQSIDLNEFKLWIEQVIRDMPIEDIPFYIFDLADFNGGIGDIDNIVGFVSSYSLSKSKKNALTGIAFLRGIDVYRPSRFKRKSIKSLREIS
;
A
#
# COMPACT_ATOMS: atom_id res chain seq x y z
N MET A 1 13.07 -3.80 -11.88
CA MET A 1 13.53 -2.93 -10.78
C MET A 1 12.29 -2.31 -10.16
N TRP A 2 12.19 -2.28 -8.84
CA TRP A 2 11.01 -1.75 -8.17
C TRP A 2 10.90 -0.23 -8.39
N LYS A 3 9.69 0.25 -8.66
CA LYS A 3 9.37 1.67 -8.85
C LYS A 3 9.10 2.33 -7.51
N ILE A 4 10.17 2.76 -6.86
CA ILE A 4 10.12 3.25 -5.49
C ILE A 4 10.61 4.67 -5.31
N ILE A 5 11.22 5.31 -6.32
CA ILE A 5 11.78 6.67 -6.23
C ILE A 5 10.74 7.74 -6.59
N LYS A 6 10.97 8.98 -6.19
CA LYS A 6 10.03 10.10 -6.39
C LYS A 6 9.50 10.21 -7.82
N GLU A 7 10.38 10.07 -8.80
CA GLU A 7 10.07 10.21 -10.23
C GLU A 7 9.39 8.96 -10.82
N ASP A 8 9.51 7.80 -10.18
CA ASP A 8 8.90 6.53 -10.60
C ASP A 8 8.56 5.69 -9.36
N SER A 9 7.44 6.02 -8.70
CA SER A 9 7.02 5.49 -7.39
C SER A 9 5.74 4.66 -7.44
N ASP A 10 5.41 4.07 -8.60
CA ASP A 10 4.14 3.36 -8.77
C ASP A 10 4.01 2.15 -7.83
N ASP A 11 5.08 1.38 -7.63
CA ASP A 11 5.06 0.17 -6.79
C ASP A 11 4.97 0.55 -5.31
N LEU A 12 5.77 1.53 -4.87
CA LEU A 12 5.69 2.08 -3.51
C LEU A 12 4.31 2.68 -3.24
N GLY A 13 3.80 3.47 -4.17
CA GLY A 13 2.49 4.07 -4.07
C GLY A 13 1.37 3.02 -3.98
N PHE A 14 1.46 1.95 -4.76
CA PHE A 14 0.51 0.84 -4.67
C PHE A 14 0.57 0.15 -3.29
N ALA A 15 1.76 -0.20 -2.80
CA ALA A 15 1.95 -0.83 -1.50
C ALA A 15 1.39 0.04 -0.35
N ILE A 16 1.69 1.34 -0.37
CA ILE A 16 1.14 2.31 0.59
C ILE A 16 -0.40 2.35 0.51
N LYS A 17 -1.00 2.39 -0.68
CA LYS A 17 -2.47 2.37 -0.82
C LYS A 17 -3.11 1.06 -0.32
N CYS A 18 -2.43 -0.08 -0.48
CA CYS A 18 -2.87 -1.35 0.11
C CYS A 18 -2.91 -1.26 1.64
N LEU A 19 -1.89 -0.65 2.26
CA LEU A 19 -1.83 -0.45 3.70
C LEU A 19 -2.90 0.52 4.20
N PHE A 20 -3.05 1.70 3.58
CA PHE A 20 -4.09 2.69 3.93
C PHE A 20 -5.52 2.17 3.77
N SER A 21 -5.74 1.23 2.85
CA SER A 21 -7.05 0.58 2.66
C SER A 21 -7.30 -0.60 3.59
N GLN A 22 -6.31 -0.95 4.43
CA GLN A 22 -6.30 -2.13 5.31
C GLN A 22 -6.46 -3.44 4.54
N SER A 23 -6.05 -3.43 3.26
CA SER A 23 -6.00 -4.65 2.43
C SER A 23 -4.86 -5.55 2.87
N ILE A 24 -3.78 -4.92 3.37
CA ILE A 24 -2.64 -5.53 4.04
C ILE A 24 -2.43 -4.87 5.39
N ASP A 25 -1.77 -5.57 6.30
CA ASP A 25 -1.29 -5.02 7.57
C ASP A 25 0.15 -4.49 7.45
N LEU A 26 0.66 -3.90 8.56
CA LEU A 26 2.01 -3.33 8.60
C LEU A 26 3.10 -4.39 8.45
N ASN A 27 2.89 -5.61 8.95
CA ASN A 27 3.89 -6.69 8.82
C ASN A 27 3.99 -7.14 7.37
N GLU A 28 2.86 -7.29 6.67
CA GLU A 28 2.84 -7.61 5.24
C GLU A 28 3.49 -6.50 4.40
N PHE A 29 3.27 -5.23 4.76
CA PHE A 29 3.97 -4.11 4.13
C PHE A 29 5.49 -4.18 4.35
N LYS A 30 5.94 -4.47 5.57
CA LYS A 30 7.37 -4.66 5.88
C LYS A 30 7.99 -5.84 5.14
N LEU A 31 7.28 -6.95 5.01
CA LEU A 31 7.73 -8.09 4.20
C LEU A 31 7.92 -7.69 2.73
N TRP A 32 7.04 -6.84 2.19
CA TRP A 32 7.24 -6.28 0.86
C TRP A 32 8.47 -5.35 0.79
N ILE A 33 8.70 -4.51 1.80
CA ILE A 33 9.92 -3.68 1.90
C ILE A 33 11.19 -4.54 1.95
N GLU A 34 11.20 -5.61 2.75
CA GLU A 34 12.32 -6.56 2.80
C GLU A 34 12.58 -7.20 1.44
N GLN A 35 11.52 -7.52 0.69
CA GLN A 35 11.65 -8.04 -0.68
C GLN A 35 12.27 -7.02 -1.62
N VAL A 36 11.87 -5.74 -1.53
CA VAL A 36 12.49 -4.64 -2.29
C VAL A 36 13.99 -4.56 -2.00
N ILE A 37 14.38 -4.66 -0.73
CA ILE A 37 15.80 -4.64 -0.32
C ILE A 37 16.58 -5.82 -0.88
N ARG A 38 15.98 -7.01 -0.94
CA ARG A 38 16.63 -8.22 -1.49
C ARG A 38 16.80 -8.17 -3.01
N ASP A 39 15.88 -7.53 -3.71
CA ASP A 39 15.80 -7.55 -5.17
C ASP A 39 16.59 -6.43 -5.87
N MET A 40 17.01 -5.39 -5.13
CA MET A 40 17.68 -4.21 -5.68
C MET A 40 19.16 -4.15 -5.29
N PRO A 41 20.04 -3.65 -6.18
CA PRO A 41 21.39 -3.25 -5.80
C PRO A 41 21.33 -2.23 -4.65
N ILE A 42 22.20 -2.37 -3.66
CA ILE A 42 22.14 -1.53 -2.45
C ILE A 42 22.34 -0.05 -2.75
N GLU A 43 23.09 0.26 -3.81
CA GLU A 43 23.36 1.62 -4.28
C GLU A 43 22.13 2.29 -4.90
N ASP A 44 21.16 1.49 -5.36
CA ASP A 44 19.91 1.96 -5.99
C ASP A 44 18.75 2.07 -4.99
N ILE A 45 18.94 1.65 -3.73
CA ILE A 45 17.90 1.68 -2.69
C ILE A 45 17.91 3.03 -1.99
N PRO A 46 16.81 3.81 -2.05
CA PRO A 46 16.71 5.05 -1.28
C PRO A 46 16.71 4.80 0.23
N PHE A 47 17.36 5.66 1.00
CA PHE A 47 17.50 5.46 2.46
C PHE A 47 16.18 5.29 3.22
N TYR A 48 15.11 5.98 2.80
CA TYR A 48 13.80 5.85 3.44
C TYR A 48 13.22 4.44 3.35
N ILE A 49 13.70 3.57 2.45
CA ILE A 49 13.27 2.17 2.39
C ILE A 49 13.73 1.41 3.65
N PHE A 50 14.94 1.70 4.14
CA PHE A 50 15.43 1.13 5.40
C PHE A 50 14.66 1.70 6.59
N ASP A 51 14.37 3.01 6.58
CA ASP A 51 13.53 3.63 7.61
C ASP A 51 12.11 2.99 7.65
N LEU A 52 11.55 2.65 6.49
CA LEU A 52 10.26 1.95 6.39
C LEU A 52 10.33 0.49 6.88
N ALA A 53 11.47 -0.19 6.76
CA ALA A 53 11.64 -1.55 7.27
C ALA A 53 11.53 -1.58 8.81
N ASP A 54 12.13 -0.58 9.47
CA ASP A 54 12.13 -0.45 10.94
C ASP A 54 10.89 0.30 11.48
N PHE A 55 10.05 0.85 10.61
CA PHE A 55 8.92 1.70 10.97
C PHE A 55 7.87 1.00 11.85
N ASN A 56 7.55 1.54 13.02
CA ASN A 56 6.49 1.03 13.90
C ASN A 56 5.46 2.11 14.32
N GLY A 57 5.39 3.21 13.57
CA GLY A 57 4.49 4.34 13.83
C GLY A 57 3.09 4.17 13.24
N GLY A 58 2.31 5.25 13.26
CA GLY A 58 0.97 5.25 12.66
C GLY A 58 1.04 5.39 11.14
N ILE A 59 0.16 4.72 10.38
CA ILE A 59 0.16 4.72 8.89
C ILE A 59 0.21 6.15 8.30
N GLY A 60 -0.33 7.16 8.99
CA GLY A 60 -0.27 8.57 8.59
C GLY A 60 1.14 9.19 8.58
N ASP A 61 2.11 8.60 9.27
CA ASP A 61 3.49 9.07 9.35
C ASP A 61 4.37 8.58 8.18
N ILE A 62 3.86 7.64 7.36
CA ILE A 62 4.61 7.07 6.23
C ILE A 62 5.03 8.14 5.23
N ASP A 63 4.14 9.08 4.91
CA ASP A 63 4.45 10.16 3.96
C ASP A 63 5.57 11.08 4.48
N ASN A 64 5.75 11.19 5.81
CA ASN A 64 6.85 11.95 6.42
C ASN A 64 8.19 11.24 6.26
N ILE A 65 8.21 9.90 6.32
CA ILE A 65 9.41 9.09 6.12
C ILE A 65 9.82 9.08 4.64
N VAL A 66 8.85 8.88 3.75
CA VAL A 66 9.08 8.84 2.30
C VAL A 66 9.53 10.22 1.78
N GLY A 67 9.03 11.31 2.36
CA GLY A 67 9.43 12.68 1.99
C GLY A 67 8.82 13.18 0.68
N PHE A 68 7.92 12.41 0.07
CA PHE A 68 7.12 12.81 -1.08
C PHE A 68 5.81 12.00 -1.16
N VAL A 69 4.82 12.54 -1.85
CA VAL A 69 3.57 11.82 -2.13
C VAL A 69 3.73 11.04 -3.43
N SER A 70 3.57 9.71 -3.40
CA SER A 70 3.65 8.88 -4.60
C SER A 70 2.65 9.34 -5.67
N SER A 71 3.07 9.37 -6.93
CA SER A 71 2.22 9.74 -8.09
C SER A 71 1.10 8.73 -8.37
N TYR A 72 1.09 7.59 -7.69
CA TYR A 72 0.20 6.48 -7.97
C TYR A 72 -1.27 6.82 -7.75
N SER A 73 -2.02 6.87 -8.85
CA SER A 73 -3.46 7.13 -8.84
C SER A 73 -4.26 5.88 -9.22
N LEU A 74 -5.08 5.41 -8.27
CA LEU A 74 -6.06 4.36 -8.53
C LEU A 74 -7.39 4.93 -9.00
N SER A 75 -8.00 4.28 -9.99
CA SER A 75 -9.41 4.51 -10.32
C SER A 75 -10.30 4.22 -9.11
N LYS A 76 -11.50 4.79 -9.10
CA LYS A 76 -12.46 4.59 -8.00
C LYS A 76 -12.84 3.11 -7.83
N SER A 77 -12.94 2.33 -8.91
CA SER A 77 -13.21 0.90 -8.85
C SER A 77 -12.08 0.13 -8.17
N LYS A 78 -10.83 0.40 -8.55
CA LYS A 78 -9.66 -0.24 -7.92
C LYS A 78 -9.52 0.13 -6.43
N LYS A 79 -9.77 1.39 -6.05
CA LYS A 79 -9.82 1.79 -4.63
C LYS A 79 -10.89 1.02 -3.84
N ASN A 80 -12.07 0.83 -4.43
CA ASN A 80 -13.14 0.03 -3.80
C ASN A 80 -12.76 -1.44 -3.71
N ALA A 81 -12.08 -1.98 -4.71
CA ALA A 81 -11.63 -3.37 -4.73
C ALA A 81 -10.63 -3.67 -3.61
N LEU A 82 -9.65 -2.77 -3.38
CA LEU A 82 -8.75 -2.86 -2.23
C LEU A 82 -9.54 -2.93 -0.91
N THR A 83 -10.48 -2.01 -0.70
CA THR A 83 -11.36 -2.07 0.49
C THR A 83 -12.16 -3.40 0.54
N GLY A 84 -12.47 -3.99 -0.62
CA GLY A 84 -13.10 -5.30 -0.74
C GLY A 84 -12.24 -6.43 -0.17
N ILE A 85 -10.92 -6.38 -0.39
CA ILE A 85 -9.95 -7.32 0.19
C ILE A 85 -9.99 -7.23 1.71
N ALA A 86 -9.91 -6.01 2.27
CA ALA A 86 -10.01 -5.81 3.73
C ALA A 86 -11.29 -6.43 4.32
N PHE A 87 -12.44 -6.23 3.65
CA PHE A 87 -13.71 -6.84 4.06
C PHE A 87 -13.73 -8.37 3.95
N LEU A 88 -13.07 -8.96 2.94
CA LEU A 88 -12.94 -10.42 2.81
C LEU A 88 -12.03 -11.01 3.90
N ARG A 89 -11.05 -10.24 4.38
CA ARG A 89 -10.19 -10.59 5.52
C ARG A 89 -10.84 -10.38 6.88
N GLY A 90 -12.11 -9.93 6.92
CA GLY A 90 -12.84 -9.72 8.16
C GLY A 90 -12.48 -8.43 8.91
N ILE A 91 -11.77 -7.49 8.26
CA ILE A 91 -11.43 -6.20 8.85
C ILE A 91 -12.66 -5.29 8.86
N ASP A 92 -12.96 -4.69 10.03
CA ASP A 92 -13.99 -3.67 10.16
C ASP A 92 -13.42 -2.30 9.76
N VAL A 93 -13.38 -2.07 8.45
CA VAL A 93 -12.97 -0.78 7.91
C VAL A 93 -14.04 0.25 8.28
N TYR A 94 -13.64 1.41 8.81
CA TYR A 94 -14.52 2.53 9.15
C TYR A 94 -15.24 3.11 7.92
N ARG A 95 -16.25 2.39 7.42
CA ARG A 95 -17.12 2.76 6.29
C ARG A 95 -18.53 2.19 6.52
N PRO A 96 -19.57 2.87 6.00
CA PRO A 96 -20.94 2.36 6.10
C PRO A 96 -21.08 0.96 5.51
N SER A 97 -21.92 0.10 6.10
CA SER A 97 -22.16 -1.29 5.66
C SER A 97 -22.51 -1.43 4.16
N ARG A 98 -23.17 -0.43 3.57
CA ARG A 98 -23.48 -0.37 2.13
C ARG A 98 -22.21 -0.38 1.24
N PHE A 99 -21.07 0.08 1.76
CA PHE A 99 -19.78 0.01 1.07
C PHE A 99 -19.25 -1.41 0.95
N LYS A 100 -19.52 -2.30 1.90
CA LYS A 100 -19.02 -3.69 1.87
C LYS A 100 -19.43 -4.43 0.60
N ARG A 101 -20.73 -4.43 0.26
CA ARG A 101 -21.24 -5.09 -0.95
C ARG A 101 -20.64 -4.50 -2.23
N LYS A 102 -20.54 -3.16 -2.29
CA LYS A 102 -19.98 -2.46 -3.45
C LYS A 102 -18.50 -2.77 -3.66
N SER A 103 -17.73 -2.75 -2.57
CA SER A 103 -16.30 -3.04 -2.59
C SER A 103 -16.00 -4.48 -3.02
N ILE A 104 -16.73 -5.46 -2.48
CA ILE A 104 -16.61 -6.87 -2.90
C ILE A 104 -17.01 -7.04 -4.37
N LYS A 105 -18.05 -6.36 -4.84
CA LYS A 105 -18.43 -6.39 -6.27
C LYS A 105 -17.31 -5.82 -7.14
N SER A 106 -16.76 -4.65 -6.80
CA SER A 106 -15.66 -4.07 -7.55
C SER A 106 -14.41 -4.95 -7.58
N LEU A 107 -14.12 -5.70 -6.51
CA LEU A 107 -13.03 -6.67 -6.49
C LEU A 107 -13.23 -7.80 -7.51
N ARG A 108 -14.45 -8.34 -7.62
CA ARG A 108 -14.79 -9.40 -8.59
C ARG A 108 -14.80 -8.95 -10.05
N GLU A 109 -14.97 -7.65 -10.29
CA GLU A 109 -14.99 -7.08 -11.65
C GLU A 109 -13.59 -6.78 -12.19
N ILE A 110 -12.56 -6.79 -11.33
CA ILE A 110 -11.17 -6.52 -11.71
C ILE A 110 -10.26 -7.76 -11.67
N SER A 111 -10.77 -8.88 -11.14
CA SER A 111 -10.11 -10.19 -11.05
C SER A 111 -10.42 -11.02 -12.29
#